data_AF-A0A0G4NIC8-F1
#
_entry.id   AF-A0A0G4NIC8-F1
#
_cell.length_a   1.000
_cell.length_b   1.000
_cell.length_c   1.000
_cell.angle_alpha   90.00
_cell.angle_beta   90.00
_cell.angle_gamma   90.00
#
_symmetry.space_group_name_H-M   'P 1'
#
loop_
_entity.id
_entity.type
_entity.pdbx_description
1 polymer ?
#
loop_
_entity_poly.entity_id
_entity_poly.type
_entity_poly.pdbx_seq_one_letter_code
_entity_poly.pdbx_strand_id
1 'polypeptide(L)'
;SGGKGAVGANGKGKEDKDGDDGEDKKLKNALSGAILQERPNVRWEDVAGLEAAKETLKEAVVIPIRFPSLFQGKRQPWKGILLYGPPGTV
;
A
#
# COMPACT_ATOMS: atom_id res chain seq x y z
N SER A 1 -10.04 35.89 39.57
CA SER A 1 -8.71 36.52 39.55
C SER A 1 -7.71 35.49 40.01
N GLY A 2 -6.72 35.01 39.28
CA GLY A 2 -6.21 35.27 37.94
C GLY A 2 -5.00 34.33 37.82
N GLY A 3 -5.01 33.42 36.85
CA GLY A 3 -3.91 32.50 36.62
C GLY A 3 -2.72 33.18 35.94
N LYS A 4 -1.50 32.76 36.31
CA LYS A 4 -0.23 32.87 35.58
C LYS A 4 0.58 31.64 35.99
N GLY A 5 1.11 30.76 35.13
CA GLY A 5 1.41 30.83 33.71
C GLY A 5 2.93 30.87 33.52
N ALA A 6 3.47 29.83 32.85
CA ALA A 6 4.87 29.60 32.43
C ALA A 6 5.84 29.13 33.53
N VAL A 7 6.72 28.13 33.33
CA VAL A 7 7.60 27.87 32.19
C VAL A 7 7.87 26.36 32.08
N GLY A 8 7.81 25.80 30.88
CA GLY A 8 8.23 24.41 30.65
C GLY A 8 8.08 23.98 29.20
N ALA A 9 8.89 24.53 28.30
CA ALA A 9 9.19 23.90 27.00
C ALA A 9 10.36 24.62 26.32
N ASN A 10 11.53 23.97 26.26
CA ASN A 10 12.37 24.12 25.09
C ASN A 10 13.22 22.86 24.89
N GLY A 11 12.57 21.82 24.37
CA GLY A 11 13.24 20.65 23.78
C GLY A 11 12.97 20.65 22.29
N LYS A 12 13.54 21.60 21.55
CA LYS A 12 13.47 21.62 20.08
C LYS A 12 14.61 20.75 19.53
N GLY A 13 14.47 19.44 19.70
CA GLY A 13 15.27 18.45 18.99
C GLY A 13 14.56 18.08 17.69
N LYS A 14 14.84 18.82 16.62
CA LYS A 14 14.53 18.38 15.26
C LYS A 14 15.50 19.01 14.27
N GLU A 15 16.67 18.41 14.16
CA GLU A 15 17.48 18.50 12.95
C GLU A 15 17.14 17.24 12.14
N ASP A 16 16.05 17.35 11.36
CA ASP A 16 15.76 16.37 10.33
C ASP A 16 16.82 16.53 9.23
N LYS A 17 17.48 15.42 8.93
CA LYS A 17 18.46 15.18 7.86
C LYS A 17 18.19 15.98 6.58
N ASP A 18 19.02 17.00 6.32
CA ASP A 18 19.32 17.49 4.98
C ASP A 18 20.20 16.45 4.26
N GLY A 19 19.58 15.36 3.82
CA GLY A 19 20.22 14.32 3.02
C GLY A 19 19.52 14.18 1.68
N ASP A 20 20.09 14.84 0.67
CA ASP A 20 19.89 14.66 -0.77
C ASP A 20 18.44 14.58 -1.28
N ASP A 21 17.87 15.73 -1.57
CA ASP A 21 16.56 15.91 -2.19
C ASP A 21 16.59 15.77 -3.73
N GLY A 22 17.77 15.62 -4.34
CA GLY A 22 17.98 15.47 -5.78
C GLY A 22 17.77 14.05 -6.29
N GLU A 23 18.43 13.05 -5.67
CA GLU A 23 18.31 11.63 -6.03
C GLU A 23 16.91 11.11 -5.69
N ASP A 24 16.37 11.53 -4.56
CA ASP A 24 15.01 11.20 -4.09
C ASP A 24 13.94 11.62 -5.11
N LYS A 25 14.06 12.82 -5.68
CA LYS A 25 13.16 13.31 -6.75
C LYS A 25 13.35 12.52 -8.04
N LYS A 26 14.59 12.20 -8.41
CA LYS A 26 14.89 11.41 -9.60
C LYS A 26 14.28 10.01 -9.52
N LEU A 27 14.39 9.34 -8.38
CA LEU A 27 13.80 8.03 -8.11
C LEU A 27 12.26 8.07 -8.14
N LYS A 28 11.65 9.09 -7.51
CA LYS A 28 10.19 9.29 -7.53
C LYS A 28 9.64 9.52 -8.94
N ASN A 29 10.37 10.29 -9.76
CA ASN A 29 9.99 10.53 -11.15
C ASN A 29 10.08 9.27 -12.00
N ALA A 30 11.14 8.47 -11.83
CA ALA A 30 11.28 7.19 -12.51
C ALA A 30 10.17 6.20 -12.13
N LEU A 31 9.80 6.14 -10.84
CA LEU A 31 8.70 5.30 -10.36
C LEU A 31 7.35 5.74 -10.93
N SER A 32 7.12 7.05 -11.04
CA SER A 32 5.85 7.60 -11.53
C SER A 32 5.50 7.13 -12.94
N GLY A 33 6.49 6.96 -13.81
CA GLY A 33 6.28 6.44 -15.16
C GLY A 33 5.90 4.95 -15.23
N ALA A 34 6.16 4.18 -14.18
CA ALA A 34 5.81 2.76 -14.09
C ALA A 34 4.41 2.51 -13.50
N ILE A 35 3.77 3.55 -12.95
CA ILE A 35 2.43 3.45 -12.37
C ILE A 35 1.41 3.55 -13.50
N LEU A 36 0.69 2.45 -13.75
CA LEU A 36 -0.42 2.45 -14.71
C LEU A 36 -1.56 3.34 -14.19
N GLN A 37 -1.87 4.43 -14.90
CA GLN A 37 -2.99 5.31 -14.59
C GLN A 37 -4.30 4.85 -15.24
N GLU A 38 -4.18 4.14 -16.34
CA GLU A 38 -5.30 3.57 -17.10
C GLU A 38 -5.94 2.42 -16.33
N ARG A 39 -7.27 2.32 -16.35
CA ARG A 39 -8.01 1.20 -15.76
C ARG A 39 -8.47 0.28 -16.88
N PRO A 40 -7.73 -0.80 -17.19
CA PRO A 40 -8.17 -1.76 -18.20
C PRO A 40 -9.53 -2.35 -17.78
N ASN A 41 -10.48 -2.39 -18.72
CA ASN A 41 -11.84 -2.87 -18.47
C ASN A 41 -11.90 -4.40 -18.54
N VAL A 42 -11.27 -5.08 -17.59
CA VAL A 42 -11.28 -6.55 -17.45
C VAL A 42 -12.04 -6.92 -16.19
N ARG A 43 -13.03 -7.80 -16.31
CA ARG A 43 -13.84 -8.29 -15.19
C ARG A 43 -13.50 -9.74 -14.86
N TRP A 44 -13.95 -10.22 -13.70
CA TRP A 44 -13.69 -11.59 -13.25
C TRP A 44 -14.35 -12.64 -14.14
N GLU A 45 -15.46 -12.27 -14.78
CA GLU A 45 -16.23 -13.12 -15.69
C GLU A 45 -15.57 -13.22 -17.07
N ASP A 46 -14.70 -12.28 -17.42
CA ASP A 46 -13.98 -12.27 -18.70
C ASP A 46 -12.77 -13.23 -18.68
N VAL A 47 -12.38 -13.75 -17.51
CA VAL A 47 -11.33 -14.76 -17.33
C VAL A 47 -11.99 -16.14 -17.20
N ALA A 48 -11.70 -17.09 -18.09
CA ALA A 48 -12.26 -18.43 -18.00
C ALA A 48 -11.50 -19.32 -17.00
N GLY A 49 -12.23 -20.09 -16.18
CA GLY A 49 -11.64 -21.02 -15.22
C GLY A 49 -10.92 -20.33 -14.06
N LEU A 50 -9.95 -21.03 -13.45
CA LEU A 50 -9.12 -20.51 -12.34
C LEU A 50 -9.92 -20.05 -11.10
N GLU A 51 -11.09 -20.63 -10.85
CA GLU A 51 -12.01 -20.16 -9.79
C GLU A 51 -11.34 -20.12 -8.41
N ALA A 52 -10.55 -21.13 -8.05
CA ALA A 52 -9.81 -21.15 -6.79
C ALA A 52 -8.79 -19.99 -6.70
N ALA A 53 -8.12 -19.65 -7.80
CA ALA A 53 -7.18 -18.53 -7.83
C ALA A 53 -7.91 -17.18 -7.74
N LYS A 54 -9.03 -17.02 -8.45
CA LYS A 54 -9.87 -15.82 -8.37
C LYS A 54 -10.41 -15.59 -6.96
N GLU A 55 -10.89 -16.65 -6.30
CA GLU A 55 -11.37 -16.59 -4.92
C GLU A 55 -10.25 -16.18 -3.96
N THR A 56 -9.10 -16.84 -4.06
CA THR A 56 -7.92 -16.50 -3.25
C THR A 56 -7.48 -15.04 -3.45
N LEU A 57 -7.48 -14.55 -4.70
CA LEU A 57 -7.15 -13.14 -4.99
C LEU A 57 -8.16 -12.17 -4.38
N LYS A 58 -9.47 -12.48 -4.46
CA LYS A 58 -10.52 -11.67 -3.82
C LYS A 58 -10.33 -11.63 -2.31
N GLU A 59 -10.03 -12.76 -1.68
CA GLU A 59 -9.78 -12.81 -0.25
C GLU A 59 -8.53 -12.06 0.17
N ALA A 60 -7.43 -12.24 -0.57
CA ALA A 60 -6.14 -11.65 -0.24
C ALA A 60 -6.09 -10.14 -0.47
N VAL A 61 -6.84 -9.61 -1.46
CA VAL A 61 -6.77 -8.20 -1.86
C VAL A 61 -8.03 -7.42 -1.48
N VAL A 62 -9.22 -7.94 -1.81
CA VAL A 62 -10.47 -7.17 -1.65
C VAL A 62 -10.93 -7.13 -0.21
N ILE A 63 -10.86 -8.26 0.52
CA ILE A 63 -11.36 -8.33 1.90
C ILE A 63 -10.58 -7.41 2.85
N PRO A 64 -9.24 -7.31 2.83
CA PRO A 64 -8.51 -6.35 3.66
C PRO A 64 -8.89 -4.89 3.41
N ILE A 65 -9.16 -4.54 2.16
CA ILE A 65 -9.56 -3.17 1.78
C ILE A 65 -10.99 -2.88 2.25
N ARG A 66 -11.91 -3.83 2.09
CA ARG A 66 -13.34 -3.66 2.41
C ARG A 66 -13.64 -3.80 3.90
N PHE A 67 -12.87 -4.62 4.62
CA PHE A 67 -13.07 -4.93 6.03
C PHE A 67 -11.76 -4.79 6.83
N PRO A 68 -11.16 -3.59 6.89
CA PRO A 68 -9.85 -3.39 7.52
C PRO A 68 -9.83 -3.74 9.01
N SER A 69 -10.98 -3.66 9.70
CA SER A 69 -11.12 -4.06 11.12
C SER A 69 -10.83 -5.54 11.36
N LEU A 70 -11.04 -6.42 10.36
CA LEU A 70 -10.75 -7.84 10.48
C LEU A 70 -9.24 -8.15 10.49
N PHE A 71 -8.41 -7.19 10.10
CA PHE A 71 -6.96 -7.34 9.96
C PHE A 71 -6.17 -6.52 10.99
N GLN A 72 -6.78 -6.27 12.15
CA GLN A 72 -6.12 -5.64 13.29
C GLN A 72 -5.56 -6.73 14.22
N GLY A 73 -4.26 -6.66 14.54
CA GLY A 73 -3.59 -7.62 15.43
C GLY A 73 -2.95 -8.81 14.70
N LYS A 74 -3.21 -10.05 15.13
CA LYS A 74 -2.50 -11.24 14.60
C LYS A 74 -2.83 -11.57 13.14
N ARG A 75 -4.04 -11.25 12.69
CA ARG A 75 -4.45 -11.43 11.29
C ARG A 75 -3.96 -10.22 10.50
N GLN A 76 -3.07 -10.45 9.56
CA GLN A 76 -2.47 -9.40 8.72
C GLN A 76 -2.81 -9.63 7.23
N PRO A 77 -2.95 -8.56 6.43
CA PRO A 77 -3.14 -8.71 4.99
C PRO A 77 -1.96 -9.42 4.35
N TRP A 78 -2.20 -10.03 3.19
CA TRP A 78 -1.17 -10.73 2.44
C TRP A 78 -0.18 -9.71 1.88
N LYS A 79 1.12 -9.99 2.02
CA LYS A 79 2.20 -9.07 1.56
C LYS A 79 2.65 -9.33 0.12
N GLY A 80 2.32 -10.49 -0.42
CA GLY A 80 2.71 -10.90 -1.76
C GLY A 80 1.88 -12.10 -2.22
N ILE A 81 1.69 -12.18 -3.53
CA ILE A 81 0.97 -13.26 -4.21
C ILE A 81 1.88 -13.75 -5.32
N LEU A 82 2.16 -15.06 -5.35
CA LEU A 82 2.94 -15.70 -6.40
C LEU A 82 1.99 -16.49 -7.29
N LEU A 83 1.92 -16.12 -8.56
CA LEU A 83 1.21 -16.86 -9.59
C LEU A 83 2.25 -17.62 -10.43
N TYR A 84 2.07 -18.93 -10.61
CA TYR A 84 2.96 -19.78 -11.40
C TYR A 84 2.15 -20.78 -12.22
N GLY A 85 2.66 -21.15 -13.40
CA GLY A 85 2.02 -22.09 -14.30
C GLY A 85 2.65 -22.09 -15.70
N PRO A 86 2.23 -23.01 -16.58
CA PRO A 86 2.62 -23.00 -17.99
C PRO A 86 2.20 -21.69 -18.69
N PRO A 87 2.98 -21.21 -19.68
CA PRO A 87 2.63 -20.01 -20.42
C PRO A 87 1.22 -20.13 -21.04
N GLY A 88 0.38 -19.11 -20.83
CA GLY A 88 -1.02 -19.07 -21.30
C GLY A 88 -2.08 -19.56 -20.31
N THR A 89 -1.69 -19.95 -19.09
CA THR A 89 -2.64 -20.36 -18.01
C THR A 89 -2.73 -19.36 -16.86
N VAL A 90 -1.98 -18.26 -16.92
CA VAL A 90 -2.02 -17.11 -16.01
C VAL A 90 -2.37 -15.84 -16.75
#